data_AF-A0A662KDP6-F1
#
_entry.id   AF-A0A662KDP6-F1
#
_cell.length_a   1.000
_cell.length_b   1.000
_cell.length_c   1.000
_cell.angle_alpha   90.00
_cell.angle_beta   90.00
_cell.angle_gamma   90.00
#
_symmetry.space_group_name_H-M   'P 1'
#
loop_
_entity.id
_entity.type
_entity.pdbx_description
1 polymer ?
#
loop_
_entity_poly.entity_id
_entity_poly.type
_entity_poly.pdbx_seq_one_letter_code
_entity_poly.pdbx_strand_id
1 'polypeptide(L)'
;LIPRTGRDIRLVSLAGILHAAMVFAERFYLIVPGQVYPEEYLAGYELESLHTLEGYIVSYTPTAIEWAQVIGLFAMVYLIYVIGVKLFALVPEKAVGEVKS
;
A
#
# COMPACT_ATOMS: atom_id res chain seq x y z
N LEU A 1 30.15 3.75 -10.21
CA LEU A 1 30.07 2.39 -9.62
C LEU A 1 28.61 1.94 -9.68
N ILE A 2 28.26 1.03 -10.59
CA ILE A 2 26.90 0.46 -10.65
C ILE A 2 26.80 -0.56 -9.51
N PRO A 3 25.89 -0.42 -8.53
CA PRO A 3 25.84 -1.34 -7.40
C PRO A 3 25.45 -2.74 -7.90
N ARG A 4 26.26 -3.75 -7.53
CA ARG A 4 26.05 -5.16 -7.90
C ARG A 4 24.75 -5.76 -7.33
N THR A 5 24.11 -5.08 -6.38
CA THR A 5 22.87 -5.50 -5.71
C THR A 5 21.63 -5.45 -6.60
N GLY A 6 21.61 -4.66 -7.68
CA GLY A 6 20.48 -4.57 -8.61
C GLY A 6 20.30 -5.74 -9.57
N ARG A 7 21.20 -6.75 -9.54
CA ARG A 7 21.14 -7.93 -10.40
C ARG A 7 20.70 -9.21 -9.69
N ASP A 8 20.72 -9.23 -8.35
CA ASP A 8 20.26 -10.39 -7.60
C ASP A 8 18.74 -10.32 -7.41
N ILE A 9 18.02 -11.23 -8.06
CA ILE A 9 16.56 -11.29 -8.00
C ILE A 9 16.03 -11.43 -6.58
N ARG A 10 16.77 -12.07 -5.67
CA ARG A 10 16.36 -12.23 -4.27
C ARG A 10 16.41 -10.89 -3.54
N LEU A 11 17.46 -10.11 -3.77
CA LEU A 11 17.61 -8.78 -3.18
C LEU A 11 16.60 -7.79 -3.76
N VAL A 12 16.33 -7.88 -5.06
CA VAL A 12 15.31 -7.04 -5.72
C VAL A 12 13.91 -7.37 -5.19
N SER A 13 13.55 -8.66 -5.07
CA SER A 13 12.27 -9.07 -4.49
C SER A 13 12.13 -8.64 -3.04
N LEU A 14 13.18 -8.82 -2.22
CA LEU A 14 13.17 -8.35 -0.83
C LEU A 14 13.01 -6.83 -0.75
N ALA A 15 13.74 -6.07 -1.58
CA ALA A 15 13.61 -4.63 -1.66
C ALA A 15 12.18 -4.19 -2.04
N GLY A 16 11.54 -4.92 -2.96
CA GLY A 16 10.13 -4.68 -3.33
C GLY A 16 9.16 -4.90 -2.17
N ILE A 17 9.32 -5.99 -1.42
CA ILE A 17 8.49 -6.29 -0.24
C ILE A 17 8.68 -5.22 0.83
N LEU A 18 9.94 -4.86 1.13
CA LEU A 18 10.26 -3.81 2.10
C LEU A 18 9.72 -2.46 1.67
N HIS A 19 9.80 -2.12 0.38
CA HIS A 19 9.26 -0.90 -0.16
C HIS A 19 7.73 -0.84 0.03
N ALA A 20 7.01 -1.90 -0.32
CA ALA A 20 5.56 -1.97 -0.12
C ALA A 20 5.17 -1.82 1.37
N ALA A 21 5.92 -2.48 2.27
CA ALA A 21 5.70 -2.34 3.72
C ALA A 21 5.95 -0.91 4.22
N MET A 22 6.99 -0.24 3.72
CA MET A 22 7.28 1.16 4.07
C MET A 22 6.23 2.13 3.55
N VAL A 23 5.72 1.93 2.33
CA VAL A 23 4.61 2.74 1.79
C VAL A 23 3.36 2.58 2.66
N PHE A 24 3.07 1.36 3.11
CA PHE A 24 1.96 1.12 4.05
C PHE A 24 2.18 1.86 5.38
N ALA A 25 3.38 1.76 5.97
CA ALA A 25 3.72 2.46 7.20
C ALA A 25 3.64 3.99 7.05
N GLU A 26 4.11 4.54 5.93
CA GLU A 26 4.00 5.97 5.61
C GLU A 26 2.53 6.40 5.56
N ARG A 27 1.67 5.66 4.84
CA ARG A 27 0.24 5.98 4.75
C ARG A 27 -0.46 5.86 6.10
N PHE A 28 -0.12 4.85 6.90
CA PHE A 28 -0.65 4.70 8.25
C PHE A 28 -0.27 5.88 9.15
N TYR A 29 1.00 6.29 9.11
CA TYR A 29 1.52 7.41 9.89
C TYR A 29 0.98 8.77 9.46
N LEU A 30 0.60 8.95 8.20
CA LEU A 30 0.00 10.20 7.71
C LEU A 30 -1.50 10.25 7.99
N ILE A 31 -2.23 9.16 7.70
CA ILE A 31 -3.69 9.16 7.75
C ILE A 31 -4.20 9.16 9.20
N VAL A 32 -3.68 8.27 10.06
CA VAL A 32 -4.22 8.09 11.41
C VAL A 32 -4.08 9.38 12.24
N PRO A 33 -2.91 10.02 12.36
CA PRO A 33 -2.78 11.28 13.09
C PRO A 33 -3.54 12.43 12.40
N GLY A 34 -3.59 12.44 11.07
CA GLY A 34 -4.34 13.44 10.29
C GLY A 34 -5.84 13.43 10.55
N GLN A 35 -6.39 12.33 11.07
CA GLN A 35 -7.80 12.23 11.49
C GLN A 35 -8.03 12.60 12.96
N VAL A 36 -7.01 12.51 13.82
CA VAL A 36 -7.14 12.75 15.27
C VAL A 36 -6.98 14.22 15.63
N TYR A 37 -6.19 14.99 14.86
CA TYR A 37 -5.94 16.42 15.12
C TYR A 37 -6.32 17.30 13.91
N PRO A 38 -7.62 17.44 13.58
CA PRO A 38 -8.03 18.23 12.42
C PRO A 38 -7.90 19.74 12.64
N GLU A 39 -7.91 20.21 13.90
CA GLU A 39 -8.02 21.63 14.26
C GLU A 39 -6.79 22.47 13.90
N GLU A 40 -5.57 21.90 13.90
CA GLU A 40 -4.34 22.64 13.55
C GLU A 40 -4.24 22.96 12.05
N TYR A 41 -4.98 22.26 11.19
CA TYR A 41 -4.89 22.44 9.73
C TYR A 41 -5.85 23.48 9.16
N LEU A 42 -6.88 23.90 9.91
CA LEU A 42 -7.93 24.82 9.46
C LEU A 42 -8.13 25.98 10.46
N ALA A 43 -7.07 26.74 10.71
CA ALA A 43 -7.11 27.90 11.60
C ALA A 43 -8.18 28.92 11.15
N GLY A 44 -9.21 29.12 11.99
CA GLY A 44 -10.27 30.11 11.79
C GLY A 44 -11.58 29.57 11.20
N TYR A 45 -11.70 28.25 10.97
CA TYR A 45 -12.96 27.61 10.58
C TYR A 45 -13.49 26.76 11.73
N GLU A 46 -14.77 26.91 12.07
CA GLU A 46 -15.47 25.97 12.96
C GLU A 46 -15.91 24.76 12.12
N LEU A 47 -15.44 23.58 12.50
CA LEU A 47 -15.87 22.33 11.89
C LEU A 47 -17.29 22.03 12.38
N GLU A 48 -18.29 22.26 11.53
CA GLU A 48 -19.63 21.72 11.74
C GLU A 48 -19.56 20.20 11.54
N SER A 49 -19.43 19.48 12.66
CA SER A 49 -19.26 18.04 12.61
C SER A 49 -20.53 17.34 12.14
N LEU A 50 -20.39 16.51 11.09
CA LEU A 50 -21.45 15.59 10.66
C LEU A 50 -21.40 14.25 11.41
N HIS A 51 -20.36 13.98 12.20
CA HIS A 51 -20.15 12.71 12.90
C HIS A 51 -19.65 12.94 14.34
N THR A 52 -20.39 12.41 15.32
CA THR A 52 -20.26 12.60 16.78
C THR A 52 -18.92 12.23 17.44
N LEU A 53 -17.84 12.04 16.69
CA LEU A 53 -16.53 11.55 17.14
C LEU A 53 -15.35 12.43 16.69
N GLU A 54 -15.56 13.48 15.90
CA GLU A 54 -14.49 14.41 15.47
C GLU A 54 -14.08 15.30 16.65
N GLY A 55 -12.79 15.29 17.03
CA GLY A 55 -12.23 16.13 18.10
C GLY A 55 -11.85 15.41 19.40
N TYR A 56 -12.17 14.12 19.55
CA TYR A 56 -11.62 13.34 20.67
C TYR A 56 -10.21 12.85 20.33
N ILE A 57 -9.26 13.12 21.22
CA ILE A 57 -7.95 12.45 21.21
C ILE A 57 -8.20 10.97 21.53
N VAL A 58 -8.41 10.16 20.50
CA VAL A 58 -8.62 8.72 20.62
C VAL A 58 -7.36 8.03 20.12
N SER A 59 -6.80 7.15 20.93
CA SER A 59 -5.71 6.27 20.51
C SER A 59 -6.26 5.20 19.55
N TYR A 60 -5.79 5.19 18.31
CA TYR A 60 -6.10 4.13 17.36
C TYR A 60 -5.07 3.00 17.44
N THR A 61 -5.53 1.78 17.69
CA THR A 61 -4.72 0.56 17.60
C THR A 61 -5.48 -0.48 16.80
N PRO A 62 -4.96 -0.96 15.66
CA PRO A 62 -5.68 -1.90 14.83
C PRO A 62 -6.00 -3.19 15.58
N THR A 63 -7.26 -3.60 15.48
CA THR A 63 -7.79 -4.85 16.02
C THR A 63 -7.40 -6.03 15.12
N ALA A 64 -7.52 -7.25 15.66
CA ALA A 64 -7.27 -8.47 14.89
C ALA A 64 -8.18 -8.60 13.64
N ILE A 65 -9.40 -8.06 13.70
CA ILE A 65 -10.35 -8.08 12.59
C ILE A 65 -9.89 -7.14 11.47
N GLU A 66 -9.42 -5.94 11.81
CA GLU A 66 -8.87 -4.99 10.82
C GLU A 66 -7.62 -5.58 10.15
N TRP A 67 -6.75 -6.25 10.90
CA TRP A 67 -5.63 -6.99 10.31
C TRP A 67 -6.08 -8.11 9.37
N ALA A 68 -7.13 -8.85 9.73
CA ALA A 68 -7.70 -9.88 8.85
C ALA A 68 -8.26 -9.28 7.55
N GLN A 69 -8.86 -8.09 7.60
CA GLN A 69 -9.32 -7.37 6.41
C GLN A 69 -8.14 -6.97 5.51
N VAL A 70 -7.04 -6.46 6.07
CA VAL A 70 -5.82 -6.13 5.31
C VAL A 70 -5.28 -7.37 4.59
N ILE A 71 -5.17 -8.50 5.29
CA ILE A 71 -4.72 -9.77 4.71
C ILE A 71 -5.69 -10.24 3.61
N GLY A 72 -6.99 -10.16 3.87
CA GLY A 72 -8.04 -10.51 2.91
C GLY A 72 -7.96 -9.68 1.63
N LEU A 73 -7.66 -8.38 1.74
CA LEU A 73 -7.48 -7.50 0.60
C LEU A 73 -6.29 -7.93 -0.26
N PHE A 74 -5.13 -8.20 0.36
CA PHE A 74 -3.96 -8.69 -0.37
C PHE A 74 -4.25 -10.03 -1.08
N ALA A 75 -4.93 -10.95 -0.39
CA ALA A 75 -5.32 -12.23 -0.96
C ALA A 75 -6.28 -12.06 -2.16
N MET A 76 -7.26 -11.16 -2.05
CA MET A 76 -8.21 -10.87 -3.12
C MET A 76 -7.52 -10.26 -4.35
N VAL A 77 -6.64 -9.28 -4.15
CA VAL A 77 -5.87 -8.65 -5.24
C VAL A 77 -5.01 -9.69 -5.95
N TYR A 78 -4.31 -10.54 -5.19
CA TYR A 78 -3.50 -11.61 -5.76
C TYR A 78 -4.34 -12.63 -6.53
N LEU A 79 -5.51 -13.01 -6.01
CA LEU A 79 -6.43 -13.92 -6.68
C LEU A 79 -6.90 -13.35 -8.02
N ILE A 80 -7.35 -12.09 -8.03
CA ILE A 80 -7.79 -11.41 -9.26
C ILE A 80 -6.64 -11.34 -10.27
N TYR A 81 -5.42 -11.02 -9.81
CA TYR A 81 -4.24 -10.99 -10.66
C TYR A 81 -3.97 -12.35 -11.32
N VAL A 82 -3.95 -13.44 -10.55
CA VAL A 82 -3.69 -14.80 -11.06
C VAL A 82 -4.78 -15.23 -12.05
N ILE A 83 -6.06 -14.96 -11.73
CA ILE A 83 -7.18 -15.24 -12.63
C ILE A 83 -7.01 -14.44 -13.92
N GLY A 84 -6.70 -13.14 -13.83
CA GLY A 84 -6.49 -12.27 -14.98
C GLY A 84 -5.34 -12.75 -15.87
N VAL A 85 -4.20 -13.12 -15.30
CA VAL A 85 -3.07 -13.69 -16.05
C VAL A 85 -3.48 -14.97 -16.78
N LYS A 86 -4.23 -15.86 -16.12
CA LYS A 86 -4.68 -17.12 -16.70
C LYS A 86 -5.71 -16.95 -17.81
N LEU A 87 -6.67 -16.01 -17.66
CA LEU A 87 -7.76 -15.80 -18.62
C LEU A 87 -7.31 -15.00 -19.84
N PHE A 88 -6.44 -14.01 -19.65
CA PHE A 88 -6.05 -13.08 -20.71
C PHE A 88 -4.69 -13.36 -21.34
N ALA A 89 -4.01 -14.45 -20.95
CA ALA A 89 -2.69 -14.83 -21.46
C ALA A 89 -1.69 -13.65 -21.49
N LEU A 90 -1.70 -12.81 -20.46
CA LEU A 90 -0.95 -11.54 -20.40
C LEU A 90 0.56 -11.75 -20.41
N VAL A 91 1.02 -12.95 -20.07
CA VAL A 91 2.44 -13.30 -20.11
C VAL A 91 2.75 -13.86 -21.49
N PRO A 92 3.57 -13.18 -22.30
CA PRO A 92 3.95 -13.68 -23.61
C PRO A 92 4.71 -15.01 -23.48
N GLU A 93 4.30 -16.02 -24.26
CA GLU A 93 4.92 -17.35 -24.24
C GLU A 93 6.40 -17.34 -24.68
N LYS A 94 6.81 -16.31 -25.42
CA LYS A 94 8.19 -16.13 -25.90
C LYS A 94 8.61 -14.67 -25.79
N ALA A 95 9.74 -14.43 -25.11
CA ALA A 95 10.44 -13.17 -25.19
C ALA A 95 11.16 -13.10 -26.56
N VAL A 96 10.46 -12.68 -27.60
CA VAL A 96 11.11 -12.37 -28.89
C VAL A 96 11.80 -11.03 -28.71
N GLY A 97 13.08 -11.07 -28.38
CA GLY A 97 13.92 -9.88 -28.41
C GLY A 97 14.10 -9.45 -29.86
N GLU A 98 13.42 -8.39 -30.29
CA GLU A 98 13.87 -7.63 -31.46
C GLU A 98 15.12 -6.83 -31.06
N VAL A 99 16.27 -7.51 -31.05
CA VAL A 99 17.56 -6.81 -31.16
C VAL A 99 17.77 -6.61 -32.66
N LYS A 100 17.27 -5.49 -33.19
CA LYS A 100 17.70 -5.02 -34.51
C LYS A 100 19.16 -4.61 -34.40
N SER A 101 20.00 -5.40 -35.07
CA SER A 101 21.40 -5.09 -35.38
C SER A 101 21.51 -3.87 -36.30
#